data_AF-A0AAV8X465-F1
#
_entry.id   AF-A0AAV8X465-F1
#
_cell.length_a   1.000
_cell.length_b   1.000
_cell.length_c   1.000
_cell.angle_alpha   90.00
_cell.angle_beta   90.00
_cell.angle_gamma   90.00
#
_symmetry.space_group_name_H-M   'P 1'
#
loop_
_entity.id
_entity.type
_entity.pdbx_description
1 polymer ?
#
loop_
_entity_poly.entity_id
_entity_poly.type
_entity_poly.pdbx_seq_one_letter_code
_entity_poly.pdbx_strand_id
1 'polypeptide(L)'
;MEEELKLKHLGCFAHTLNLIACDATNNITGLLNKIKSIVAFFKRSSSALARFNEQQKQLSNKEPKKLVQSVATRWNSTYYMIERFSELEEPLRTTMALVTTKELLIVSIEEWDFLKEMIKVLKPLETVTTYISGQNYVTASSLIIITDGLFRDVQKF
;
A
#
# COMPACT_ATOMS: atom_id res chain seq x y z
N MET A 1 -36.28 -23.92 12.19
CA MET A 1 -36.06 -22.68 12.96
C MET A 1 -35.25 -21.63 12.20
N GLU A 2 -35.00 -21.82 10.89
CA GLU A 2 -34.41 -20.80 9.99
C GLU A 2 -35.45 -20.18 9.03
N GLU A 3 -36.74 -20.52 9.18
CA GLU A 3 -37.79 -20.16 8.22
C GLU A 3 -38.68 -18.96 8.64
N GLU A 4 -38.37 -18.26 9.74
CA GLU A 4 -39.20 -17.16 10.27
C GLU A 4 -38.56 -15.76 10.29
N LEU A 5 -37.32 -15.62 9.83
CA LEU A 5 -36.66 -14.33 9.76
C LEU A 5 -36.54 -13.94 8.28
N LYS A 6 -37.49 -13.14 7.76
CA LYS A 6 -37.42 -12.49 6.43
C LYS A 6 -36.28 -11.45 6.36
N LEU A 7 -35.10 -11.78 6.87
CA LEU A 7 -33.93 -10.93 6.88
C LEU A 7 -33.31 -10.94 5.48
N LYS A 8 -33.26 -9.76 4.86
CA LYS A 8 -32.50 -9.57 3.63
C LYS A 8 -31.01 -9.67 3.97
N HIS A 9 -30.28 -10.52 3.24
CA HIS A 9 -28.82 -10.55 3.33
C HIS A 9 -28.25 -9.20 2.88
N LEU A 10 -27.62 -8.48 3.80
CA LEU A 10 -26.91 -7.23 3.51
C LEU A 10 -25.44 -7.57 3.24
N GLY A 11 -24.96 -7.24 2.04
CA GLY A 11 -23.55 -7.45 1.69
C GLY A 11 -22.61 -6.65 2.60
N CYS A 12 -21.45 -7.22 2.92
CA CYS A 12 -20.44 -6.54 3.72
C CYS A 12 -19.73 -5.46 2.87
N PHE A 13 -19.96 -4.18 3.18
CA PHE A 13 -19.33 -3.07 2.47
C PHE A 13 -17.79 -3.15 2.50
N ALA A 14 -17.21 -3.60 3.62
CA ALA A 14 -15.77 -3.82 3.74
C ALA A 14 -15.26 -4.90 2.79
N HIS A 15 -16.06 -5.94 2.56
CA HIS A 15 -15.73 -6.97 1.58
C HIS A 15 -15.75 -6.39 0.16
N THR A 16 -16.75 -5.57 -0.20
CA THR A 16 -16.81 -4.90 -1.51
C THR A 16 -15.61 -4.00 -1.74
N LEU A 17 -15.23 -3.16 -0.78
CA LEU A 17 -14.04 -2.31 -0.91
C LEU A 17 -12.76 -3.12 -1.05
N ASN A 18 -12.63 -4.22 -0.31
CA ASN A 18 -11.50 -5.13 -0.44
C ASN A 18 -11.42 -5.72 -1.86
N LEU A 19 -12.55 -6.11 -2.47
CA LEU A 19 -12.56 -6.61 -3.85
C LEU A 19 -12.10 -5.53 -4.85
N ILE A 20 -12.60 -4.30 -4.71
CA ILE A 20 -12.21 -3.16 -5.57
C ILE A 20 -10.70 -2.88 -5.44
N ALA A 21 -10.19 -2.81 -4.21
CA ALA A 21 -8.80 -2.52 -3.97
C ALA A 21 -7.88 -3.65 -4.45
N CYS A 22 -8.28 -4.92 -4.26
CA CYS A 22 -7.57 -6.06 -4.81
C CYS A 22 -7.48 -5.97 -6.33
N ASP A 23 -8.58 -5.69 -7.03
CA ASP A 23 -8.60 -5.53 -8.48
C ASP A 23 -7.68 -4.40 -8.95
N ALA A 24 -7.75 -3.22 -8.32
CA ALA A 24 -6.85 -2.11 -8.60
C ALA A 24 -5.37 -2.51 -8.44
N THR A 25 -5.02 -3.25 -7.38
CA THR A 25 -3.64 -3.71 -7.16
C THR A 25 -3.22 -4.84 -8.11
N ASN A 26 -4.15 -5.66 -8.61
CA ASN A 26 -3.86 -6.73 -9.55
C ASN A 26 -3.36 -6.20 -10.90
N ASN A 27 -3.87 -5.03 -11.32
CA ASN A 27 -3.45 -4.33 -12.54
C ASN A 27 -1.97 -3.91 -12.52
N ILE A 28 -1.35 -3.82 -11.35
CA ILE A 28 0.04 -3.36 -11.17
C ILE A 28 0.96 -4.44 -10.58
N THR A 29 0.57 -5.70 -10.67
CA THR A 29 1.28 -6.86 -10.09
C THR A 29 2.74 -6.94 -10.50
N GLY A 30 3.09 -6.59 -11.74
CA GLY A 30 4.47 -6.55 -12.21
C GLY A 30 5.35 -5.59 -11.38
N LEU A 31 4.88 -4.35 -11.20
CA LEU A 31 5.58 -3.35 -10.38
C LEU A 31 5.59 -3.76 -8.90
N LEU A 32 4.49 -4.30 -8.37
CA LEU A 32 4.44 -4.78 -6.99
C LEU A 32 5.44 -5.91 -6.72
N ASN A 33 5.61 -6.85 -7.65
CA ASN A 33 6.57 -7.95 -7.52
C ASN A 33 8.01 -7.46 -7.61
N LYS A 34 8.26 -6.43 -8.44
CA LYS A 34 9.54 -5.71 -8.47
C LYS A 34 9.86 -5.09 -7.11
N ILE A 35 8.92 -4.32 -6.55
CA ILE A 35 9.05 -3.69 -5.23
C ILE A 35 9.29 -4.73 -4.13
N LYS A 36 8.49 -5.82 -4.11
CA LYS A 36 8.66 -6.92 -3.15
C LYS A 36 10.05 -7.55 -3.22
N SER A 37 10.60 -7.71 -4.41
CA SER A 37 11.95 -8.27 -4.61
C SER A 37 13.02 -7.34 -4.06
N ILE A 38 12.89 -6.03 -4.27
CA ILE A 38 13.82 -5.01 -3.75
C ILE A 38 13.75 -4.98 -2.22
N VAL A 39 12.55 -4.92 -1.64
CA VAL A 39 12.38 -4.95 -0.18
C VAL A 39 12.98 -6.24 0.42
N ALA A 40 12.74 -7.39 -0.22
CA ALA A 40 13.31 -8.66 0.22
C ALA A 40 14.85 -8.67 0.15
N PHE A 41 15.45 -8.06 -0.89
CA PHE A 41 16.90 -7.91 -0.99
C PHE A 41 17.47 -7.11 0.19
N PHE A 42 16.90 -5.93 0.49
CA PHE A 42 17.36 -5.10 1.61
C PHE A 42 17.17 -5.80 2.96
N LYS A 43 16.14 -6.61 3.12
CA LYS A 43 15.94 -7.41 4.35
C LYS A 43 16.94 -8.56 4.50
N ARG A 44 17.40 -9.13 3.39
CA ARG A 44 18.35 -10.26 3.37
C ARG A 44 19.80 -9.80 3.47
N SER A 45 20.15 -8.68 2.85
CA SER A 45 21.52 -8.18 2.81
C SER A 45 21.78 -7.18 3.93
N SER A 46 22.52 -7.60 4.95
CA SER A 46 22.91 -6.75 6.09
C SER A 46 23.75 -5.54 5.64
N SER A 47 24.63 -5.73 4.66
CA SER A 47 25.47 -4.65 4.11
C SER A 47 24.65 -3.62 3.34
N ALA A 48 23.69 -4.06 2.50
CA ALA A 48 22.79 -3.15 1.79
C ALA A 48 21.87 -2.40 2.77
N LEU A 49 21.37 -3.08 3.81
CA LEU A 49 20.55 -2.45 4.84
C LEU A 49 21.32 -1.42 5.66
N ALA A 50 22.58 -1.71 6.01
CA ALA A 50 23.43 -0.78 6.74
C ALA A 50 23.67 0.51 5.92
N ARG A 51 24.03 0.36 4.64
CA ARG A 51 24.17 1.50 3.71
C ARG A 51 22.86 2.27 3.55
N PHE A 52 21.75 1.57 3.40
CA PHE A 52 20.43 2.21 3.29
C PHE A 52 20.08 3.05 4.53
N ASN A 53 20.34 2.53 5.71
CA ASN A 53 20.11 3.26 6.96
C ASN A 53 21.05 4.46 7.09
N GLU A 54 22.29 4.35 6.65
CA GLU A 54 23.24 5.47 6.61
C GLU A 54 22.76 6.57 5.65
N GLN A 55 22.31 6.21 4.45
CA GLN A 55 21.74 7.17 3.49
C GLN A 55 20.51 7.89 4.05
N GLN A 56 19.61 7.17 4.74
CA GLN A 56 18.46 7.80 5.41
C GLN A 56 18.89 8.84 6.46
N LYS A 57 19.92 8.55 7.26
CA LYS A 57 20.44 9.48 8.26
C LYS A 57 21.03 10.73 7.61
N GLN A 58 21.80 10.56 6.53
CA GLN A 58 22.41 11.67 5.80
C GLN A 58 21.38 12.61 5.19
N LEU A 59 20.28 12.08 4.65
CA LEU A 59 19.26 12.89 3.97
C LEU A 59 18.27 13.58 4.92
N SER A 60 17.90 12.92 6.02
CA SER A 60 16.75 13.36 6.83
C SER A 60 17.06 13.78 8.27
N ASN A 61 18.29 13.57 8.76
CA ASN A 61 18.69 13.76 10.17
C ASN A 61 17.72 13.13 11.19
N LYS A 62 16.95 12.11 10.78
CA LYS A 62 15.97 11.38 11.57
C LYS A 62 16.37 9.92 11.68
N GLU A 63 15.72 9.23 12.61
CA GLU A 63 15.88 7.79 12.74
C GLU A 63 15.45 7.05 11.45
N PRO A 64 16.28 6.12 10.93
CA PRO A 64 15.96 5.35 9.74
C PRO A 64 14.65 4.59 9.86
N LYS A 65 13.83 4.68 8.82
CA LYS A 65 12.59 3.90 8.70
C LYS A 65 12.90 2.54 8.10
N LYS A 66 12.17 1.53 8.59
CA LYS A 66 12.23 0.16 8.05
C LYS A 66 11.35 0.05 6.81
N LEU A 67 11.82 -0.71 5.81
CA LEU A 67 10.99 -1.14 4.70
C LEU A 67 9.93 -2.16 5.17
N VAL A 68 8.72 -2.01 4.64
CA VAL A 68 7.55 -2.85 4.95
C VAL A 68 7.37 -3.87 3.83
N GLN A 69 7.05 -5.12 4.17
CA GLN A 69 6.69 -6.14 3.19
C GLN A 69 5.19 -6.37 3.28
N SER A 70 4.50 -6.40 2.14
CA SER A 70 3.07 -6.73 2.09
C SER A 70 2.80 -8.18 2.51
N VAL A 71 1.66 -8.42 3.13
CA VAL A 71 1.11 -9.76 3.46
C VAL A 71 -0.05 -10.05 2.51
N ALA A 72 -0.01 -11.19 1.81
CA ALA A 72 -0.92 -11.48 0.70
C ALA A 72 -2.43 -11.44 1.06
N THR A 73 -2.78 -11.65 2.32
CA THR A 73 -4.17 -11.77 2.77
C THR A 73 -4.89 -10.44 3.00
N ARG A 74 -4.19 -9.30 2.97
CA ARG A 74 -4.80 -7.98 3.22
C ARG A 74 -4.22 -6.91 2.29
N TRP A 75 -5.06 -6.36 1.43
CA TRP A 75 -4.66 -5.35 0.46
C TRP A 75 -4.07 -4.08 1.12
N ASN A 76 -4.52 -3.70 2.33
CA ASN A 76 -3.94 -2.56 3.08
C ASN A 76 -2.42 -2.74 3.31
N SER A 77 -1.95 -3.97 3.49
CA SER A 77 -0.51 -4.22 3.67
C SER A 77 0.29 -3.99 2.38
N THR A 78 -0.33 -4.17 1.21
CA THR A 78 0.24 -3.77 -0.08
C THR A 78 0.32 -2.25 -0.16
N TYR A 79 -0.76 -1.54 0.22
CA TYR A 79 -0.75 -0.08 0.30
C TYR A 79 0.38 0.44 1.20
N TYR A 80 0.51 -0.06 2.44
CA TYR A 80 1.57 0.41 3.34
C TYR A 80 2.99 0.09 2.85
N MET A 81 3.16 -1.03 2.12
CA MET A 81 4.44 -1.35 1.48
C MET A 81 4.79 -0.31 0.41
N ILE A 82 3.88 0.00 -0.52
CA ILE A 82 4.16 0.96 -1.58
C ILE A 82 4.29 2.39 -1.06
N GLU A 83 3.49 2.78 -0.06
CA GLU A 83 3.57 4.08 0.59
C GLU A 83 4.94 4.27 1.25
N ARG A 84 5.39 3.29 2.05
CA ARG A 84 6.73 3.31 2.66
C ARG A 84 7.85 3.27 1.63
N PHE A 85 7.67 2.51 0.55
CA PHE A 85 8.67 2.42 -0.52
C PHE A 85 8.82 3.75 -1.25
N SER A 86 7.70 4.42 -1.60
CA SER A 86 7.68 5.75 -2.20
C SER A 86 8.22 6.83 -1.26
N GLU A 87 7.92 6.75 0.04
CA GLU A 87 8.46 7.68 1.05
C GLU A 87 10.00 7.63 1.10
N LEU A 88 10.57 6.47 0.84
CA LEU A 88 12.02 6.23 0.93
C LEU A 88 12.70 6.19 -0.45
N GLU A 89 12.07 6.78 -1.47
CA GLU A 89 12.57 6.76 -2.85
C GLU A 89 14.02 7.25 -2.94
N GLU A 90 14.34 8.43 -2.42
CA GLU A 90 15.68 9.03 -2.55
C GLU A 90 16.78 8.16 -1.91
N PRO A 91 16.70 7.76 -0.62
CA PRO A 91 17.72 6.89 -0.03
C PRO A 91 17.75 5.50 -0.70
N LEU A 92 16.62 4.98 -1.20
CA LEU A 92 16.58 3.73 -1.95
C LEU A 92 17.35 3.85 -3.27
N ARG A 93 17.07 4.89 -4.07
CA ARG A 93 17.71 5.12 -5.36
C ARG A 93 19.22 5.30 -5.20
N THR A 94 19.66 6.12 -4.24
CA THR A 94 21.09 6.32 -3.97
C THR A 94 21.75 5.02 -3.52
N THR A 95 21.13 4.29 -2.59
CA THR A 95 21.71 3.03 -2.11
C THR A 95 21.78 2.01 -3.23
N MET A 96 20.70 1.83 -3.99
CA MET A 96 20.65 0.91 -5.13
C MET A 96 21.76 1.26 -6.14
N ALA A 97 21.99 2.52 -6.48
CA ALA A 97 23.08 2.92 -7.38
C ALA A 97 24.46 2.45 -6.89
N LEU A 98 24.66 2.37 -5.56
CA LEU A 98 25.92 1.96 -4.93
C LEU A 98 26.05 0.44 -4.70
N VAL A 99 24.95 -0.30 -4.65
CA VAL A 99 24.94 -1.76 -4.39
C VAL A 99 24.42 -2.62 -5.54
N THR A 100 23.96 -2.03 -6.64
CA THR A 100 23.40 -2.78 -7.77
C THR A 100 24.45 -3.70 -8.36
N THR A 101 24.32 -4.99 -8.08
CA THR A 101 24.81 -6.05 -8.94
C THR A 101 23.87 -6.16 -10.14
N LYS A 102 24.33 -6.67 -11.29
CA LYS A 102 23.55 -6.79 -12.55
C LYS A 102 22.18 -7.50 -12.41
N GLU A 103 21.90 -8.12 -11.26
CA GLU A 103 20.72 -8.93 -10.97
C GLU A 103 19.62 -8.15 -10.22
N LEU A 104 19.87 -6.93 -9.75
CA LEU A 104 18.85 -6.17 -9.04
C LEU A 104 17.87 -5.52 -10.03
N LEU A 105 16.58 -5.79 -9.86
CA LEU A 105 15.54 -5.11 -10.63
C LEU A 105 15.52 -3.61 -10.26
N ILE A 106 15.56 -2.75 -11.29
CA ILE A 106 15.52 -1.29 -11.13
C ILE A 106 14.10 -0.80 -11.39
N VAL A 107 13.62 0.08 -10.51
CA VAL A 107 12.37 0.85 -10.70
C VAL A 107 12.74 2.10 -11.50
N SER A 108 12.14 2.24 -12.68
CA SER A 108 12.29 3.40 -13.56
C SER A 108 11.64 4.66 -12.97
N ILE A 109 11.98 5.83 -13.51
CA ILE A 109 11.43 7.11 -13.04
C ILE A 109 9.92 7.13 -13.28
N GLU A 110 9.47 6.63 -14.43
CA GLU A 110 8.08 6.53 -14.81
C GLU A 110 7.30 5.59 -13.87
N GLU A 111 7.92 4.49 -13.45
CA GLU A 111 7.32 3.59 -12.45
C GLU A 111 7.23 4.23 -11.06
N TRP A 112 8.19 5.06 -10.66
CA TRP A 112 8.11 5.81 -9.39
C TRP A 112 6.97 6.83 -9.42
N ASP A 113 6.84 7.58 -10.51
CA ASP A 113 5.78 8.57 -10.64
C ASP A 113 4.41 7.90 -10.73
N PHE A 114 4.29 6.82 -11.49
CA PHE A 114 3.09 5.99 -11.52
C PHE A 114 2.75 5.44 -10.12
N LEU A 115 3.74 4.98 -9.35
CA LEU A 115 3.54 4.50 -7.98
C LEU A 115 2.95 5.59 -7.07
N LYS A 116 3.43 6.84 -7.19
CA LYS A 116 2.93 7.98 -6.42
C LYS A 116 1.47 8.28 -6.75
N GLU A 117 1.08 8.24 -8.03
CA GLU A 117 -0.32 8.40 -8.41
C GLU A 117 -1.19 7.26 -7.89
N MET A 118 -0.73 6.01 -7.98
CA MET A 118 -1.44 4.86 -7.43
C MET A 118 -1.66 4.98 -5.91
N ILE A 119 -0.67 5.48 -5.16
CA ILE A 119 -0.83 5.72 -3.72
C ILE A 119 -1.95 6.72 -3.46
N LYS A 120 -2.06 7.80 -4.24
CA LYS A 120 -3.14 8.79 -4.08
C LYS A 120 -4.52 8.18 -4.33
N VAL A 121 -4.66 7.34 -5.36
CA VAL A 121 -5.93 6.66 -5.69
C VAL A 121 -6.33 5.63 -4.63
N LEU A 122 -5.36 4.89 -4.07
CA LEU A 122 -5.61 3.84 -3.08
C LEU A 122 -5.86 4.39 -1.67
N LYS A 123 -5.35 5.59 -1.35
CA LYS A 123 -5.44 6.18 -0.02
C LYS A 123 -6.89 6.37 0.49
N PRO A 124 -7.84 6.90 -0.29
CA PRO A 124 -9.24 6.97 0.12
C PRO A 124 -9.84 5.59 0.45
N LEU A 125 -9.54 4.57 -0.36
CA LEU A 125 -10.00 3.20 -0.11
C LEU A 125 -9.44 2.66 1.21
N GLU A 126 -8.18 3.00 1.53
CA GLU A 126 -7.49 2.53 2.73
C GLU A 126 -8.12 3.16 3.95
N THR A 127 -8.32 4.48 3.90
CA THR A 127 -8.92 5.28 4.97
C THR A 127 -10.32 4.76 5.30
N VAL A 128 -11.14 4.55 4.27
CA VAL A 128 -12.49 4.03 4.44
C VAL A 128 -12.48 2.61 4.98
N THR A 129 -11.65 1.72 4.41
CA THR A 129 -11.55 0.32 4.85
C THR A 129 -11.14 0.22 6.31
N THR A 130 -10.17 1.03 6.74
CA THR A 130 -9.71 1.09 8.14
C THR A 130 -10.81 1.59 9.07
N TYR A 131 -11.59 2.60 8.64
CA TYR A 131 -12.73 3.10 9.41
C TYR A 131 -13.85 2.05 9.54
N ILE A 132 -14.35 1.49 8.44
CA ILE A 132 -15.48 0.55 8.49
C ILE A 132 -15.12 -0.80 9.15
N SER A 133 -13.83 -1.13 9.25
CA SER A 133 -13.34 -2.32 9.97
C SER A 133 -13.31 -2.12 11.49
N GLY A 134 -13.58 -0.91 11.98
CA GLY A 134 -13.69 -0.62 13.41
C GLY A 134 -14.89 -1.31 14.06
N GLN A 135 -14.72 -1.77 15.29
CA GLN A 135 -15.75 -2.50 16.04
C GLN A 135 -16.32 -1.70 17.22
N ASN A 136 -15.73 -0.54 17.54
CA ASN A 136 -16.07 0.25 18.73
C ASN A 136 -17.07 1.40 18.43
N TYR A 137 -17.67 1.43 17.25
CA TYR A 137 -18.62 2.47 16.82
C TYR A 137 -19.56 1.95 15.72
N VAL A 138 -20.70 2.62 15.55
CA VAL A 138 -21.67 2.28 14.51
C VAL A 138 -21.16 2.74 13.16
N THR A 139 -20.88 1.79 12.27
CA THR A 139 -20.38 2.06 10.91
C THR A 139 -21.49 2.12 9.87
N ALA A 140 -22.61 1.41 10.11
CA ALA A 140 -23.72 1.28 9.16
C ALA A 140 -24.38 2.63 8.80
N SER A 141 -24.56 3.51 9.78
CA SER A 141 -25.15 4.86 9.57
C SER A 141 -24.27 5.77 8.71
N SER A 142 -22.97 5.51 8.64
CA SER A 142 -22.00 6.33 7.91
C SER A 142 -21.84 5.90 6.44
N LEU A 143 -22.37 4.74 6.04
CA LEU A 143 -22.10 4.13 4.72
C LEU A 143 -22.51 5.01 3.53
N ILE A 144 -23.65 5.69 3.61
CA ILE A 144 -24.14 6.57 2.52
C ILE A 144 -23.16 7.73 2.31
N ILE A 145 -22.78 8.39 3.40
CA ILE A 145 -21.85 9.54 3.39
C ILE A 145 -20.47 9.09 2.89
N ILE A 146 -19.99 7.95 3.37
CA ILE A 146 -18.70 7.38 3.00
C ILE A 146 -18.64 7.01 1.52
N THR A 147 -19.70 6.38 1.00
CA THR A 147 -19.74 5.96 -0.42
C THR A 147 -19.71 7.17 -1.34
N ASP A 148 -20.49 8.19 -1.02
CA ASP A 148 -20.52 9.44 -1.77
C ASP A 148 -19.18 10.20 -1.69
N GLY A 149 -18.59 10.31 -0.51
CA GLY A 149 -17.26 10.92 -0.33
C GLY A 149 -16.16 10.17 -1.09
N LEU A 150 -16.14 8.83 -1.01
CA LEU A 150 -15.20 8.00 -1.74
C LEU A 150 -15.32 8.17 -3.26
N PHE A 151 -16.54 8.22 -3.78
CA PHE A 151 -16.78 8.43 -5.20
C PHE A 151 -16.22 9.79 -5.67
N ARG A 152 -16.49 10.86 -4.92
CA ARG A 152 -15.94 12.20 -5.20
C ARG A 152 -14.41 12.23 -5.14
N ASP A 153 -13.81 11.50 -4.21
CA ASP A 153 -12.35 11.48 -4.04
C ASP A 153 -11.65 10.72 -5.15
N VAL A 154 -12.22 9.60 -5.61
CA VAL A 154 -11.68 8.82 -6.74
C VAL A 154 -11.84 9.55 -8.07
N GLN A 155 -12.92 10.31 -8.28
CA GLN A 155 -13.15 11.08 -9.53
C GLN A 155 -12.19 12.26 -9.74
N LYS A 156 -11.35 12.61 -8.77
CA LYS A 156 -10.36 13.68 -8.90
C LYS A 156 -9.11 13.26 -9.68
N PHE A 157 -9.00 11.98 -10.01
CA PHE A 157 -7.89 11.36 -10.74
C PHE A 157 -8.38 10.88 -12.11
#